data_AF-A0A9E0N768-F1
#
_entry.id   AF-A0A9E0N768-F1
#
_cell.length_a   1.000
_cell.length_b   1.000
_cell.length_c   1.000
_cell.angle_alpha   90.00
_cell.angle_beta   90.00
_cell.angle_gamma   90.00
#
_symmetry.space_group_name_H-M   'P 1'
#
loop_
_entity.id
_entity.type
_entity.pdbx_description
1 polymer ?
#
loop_
_entity_poly.entity_id
_entity_poly.type
_entity_poly.pdbx_seq_one_letter_code
_entity_poly.pdbx_strand_id
1 'polypeptide(L)'
;MRVLAYVYPGWHPIPERDASFYPGFTEWDLVEPSRPRFDGHEQPRLPLWGRYDDRDPVAVQRRIELCQAHGVDGWIYGAFWCRGKRVFEQALDLGFLGSAAGQRYPFGLMWANRMPRRVLPVRRTDTPVIEDDRLVRSDVDDFVAFVRLLAAQYFHRANYLRVDGRLYFSIFDSTFFVRELGRDGTRAAISAARAALREVGLPDLYLTAIEPADDVIGEVRALGFDAVSHYVLLPDWKGEFLQDYDERMAIRAAQWPGFAERCGLPYHPSVTPGWDASPRAAEFAEVERTRPTKYPWSPVVVGEHPARFRAAVARAIRFAAAGGQAGQPCDAQLVFIASLNEWSEGHYLEPDTRFGLGWIEAVRDGRVEGESSDTSAQNNVE
;
A
#
# COMPACT_ATOMS: atom_id res chain seq x y z
N MET A 1 -13.78 -9.47 9.82
CA MET A 1 -12.43 -9.10 9.33
C MET A 1 -12.44 -8.92 7.83
N ARG A 2 -11.68 -7.95 7.29
CA ARG A 2 -11.54 -7.71 5.85
C ARG A 2 -10.07 -7.67 5.44
N VAL A 3 -9.73 -8.35 4.34
CA VAL A 3 -8.41 -8.34 3.71
C VAL A 3 -8.44 -7.36 2.53
N LEU A 4 -7.61 -6.32 2.58
CA LEU A 4 -7.61 -5.24 1.62
C LEU A 4 -6.25 -5.14 0.92
N ALA A 5 -6.23 -5.10 -0.41
CA ALA A 5 -4.99 -4.95 -1.16
C ALA A 5 -4.77 -3.49 -1.56
N TYR A 6 -3.56 -2.96 -1.34
CA TYR A 6 -3.20 -1.66 -1.90
C TYR A 6 -3.03 -1.76 -3.42
N VAL A 7 -3.41 -0.70 -4.14
CA VAL A 7 -3.32 -0.64 -5.60
C VAL A 7 -2.50 0.56 -6.02
N TYR A 8 -1.47 0.30 -6.81
CA TYR A 8 -0.72 1.31 -7.53
C TYR A 8 -1.41 1.61 -8.88
N PRO A 9 -1.87 2.85 -9.11
CA PRO A 9 -2.66 3.22 -10.30
C PRO A 9 -1.81 3.68 -11.50
N GLY A 10 -0.50 3.43 -11.50
CA GLY A 10 0.43 4.01 -12.47
C GLY A 10 0.80 3.09 -13.64
N TRP A 11 -0.09 2.21 -14.09
CA TRP A 11 0.17 1.29 -15.22
C TRP A 11 -0.39 1.79 -16.56
N HIS A 12 -0.58 3.09 -16.70
CA HIS A 12 -0.98 3.76 -17.94
C HIS A 12 -0.14 5.02 -18.19
N PRO A 13 0.00 5.46 -19.45
CA PRO A 13 0.71 6.70 -19.77
C PRO A 13 -0.07 7.92 -19.31
N ILE A 14 0.64 8.92 -18.81
CA ILE A 14 0.10 10.22 -18.41
C ILE A 14 0.99 11.36 -18.95
N PRO A 15 0.44 12.54 -19.24
CA PRO A 15 1.22 13.66 -19.78
C PRO A 15 2.44 14.06 -18.93
N GLU A 16 2.34 13.96 -17.61
CA GLU A 16 3.40 14.32 -16.67
C GLU A 16 4.60 13.37 -16.77
N ARG A 17 4.33 12.09 -17.02
CA ARG A 17 5.36 11.08 -17.25
C ARG A 17 5.95 11.24 -18.63
N ASP A 18 5.12 11.40 -19.65
CA ASP A 18 5.57 11.57 -21.03
C ASP A 18 6.51 12.77 -21.17
N ALA A 19 6.23 13.87 -20.46
CA ALA A 19 7.10 15.04 -20.41
C ALA A 19 8.44 14.80 -19.68
N SER A 20 8.48 13.85 -18.76
CA SER A 20 9.67 13.51 -17.97
C SER A 20 10.52 12.39 -18.58
N PHE A 21 9.91 11.55 -19.43
CA PHE A 21 10.53 10.37 -20.04
C PHE A 21 10.44 10.46 -21.58
N TYR A 22 9.42 9.84 -22.16
CA TYR A 22 9.08 9.91 -23.58
C TYR A 22 7.58 9.59 -23.74
N PRO A 23 6.95 9.98 -24.85
CA PRO A 23 5.53 9.72 -25.09
C PRO A 23 5.16 8.23 -24.95
N GLY A 24 4.16 7.93 -24.12
CA GLY A 24 3.68 6.57 -23.88
C GLY A 24 4.39 5.81 -22.76
N PHE A 25 5.26 6.45 -21.98
CA PHE A 25 6.01 5.78 -20.91
C PHE A 25 5.09 5.22 -19.81
N THR A 26 5.37 3.98 -19.42
CA THR A 26 4.80 3.34 -18.23
C THR A 26 5.90 2.65 -17.42
N GLU A 27 5.61 2.22 -16.19
CA GLU A 27 6.61 1.45 -15.44
C GLU A 27 6.86 0.04 -16.02
N TRP A 28 6.06 -0.42 -17.01
CA TRP A 28 6.38 -1.63 -17.78
C TRP A 28 7.71 -1.48 -18.51
N ASP A 29 8.05 -0.28 -18.96
CA ASP A 29 9.33 0.04 -19.61
C ASP A 29 10.53 -0.06 -18.67
N LEU A 30 10.29 -0.22 -17.36
CA LEU A 30 11.31 -0.54 -16.34
C LEU A 30 11.33 -2.05 -16.03
N VAL A 31 10.15 -2.67 -15.96
CA VAL A 31 9.98 -4.08 -15.57
C VAL A 31 10.39 -5.04 -16.69
N GLU A 32 9.86 -4.88 -17.90
CA GLU A 32 10.09 -5.80 -19.02
C GLU A 32 11.57 -5.99 -19.41
N PRO A 33 12.41 -4.93 -19.46
CA PRO A 33 13.82 -5.09 -19.81
C PRO A 33 14.72 -5.47 -18.63
N SER A 34 14.18 -5.57 -17.40
CA SER A 34 14.97 -5.86 -16.21
C SER A 34 15.65 -7.24 -16.30
N ARG A 35 16.82 -7.36 -15.68
CA ARG A 35 17.67 -8.56 -15.77
C ARG A 35 18.16 -8.99 -14.38
N PRO A 36 18.52 -10.28 -14.21
CA PRO A 36 19.21 -10.73 -13.01
C PRO A 36 20.48 -9.90 -12.75
N ARG A 37 20.71 -9.54 -11.49
CA ARG A 37 21.82 -8.66 -11.04
C ARG A 37 22.83 -9.33 -10.11
N PHE A 38 22.49 -10.53 -9.68
CA PHE A 38 23.30 -11.40 -8.85
C PHE A 38 22.82 -12.84 -9.05
N ASP A 39 23.60 -13.81 -8.60
CA ASP A 39 23.26 -15.22 -8.78
C ASP A 39 21.95 -15.57 -8.03
N GLY A 40 21.07 -16.30 -8.70
CA GLY A 40 19.71 -16.58 -8.20
C GLY A 40 18.74 -15.40 -8.19
N HIS A 41 19.10 -14.23 -8.75
CA HIS A 41 18.17 -13.10 -8.86
C HIS A 41 17.13 -13.34 -9.96
N GLU A 42 15.85 -13.34 -9.59
CA GLU A 42 14.75 -13.56 -10.53
C GLU A 42 14.14 -12.25 -11.03
N GLN A 43 14.63 -11.80 -12.19
CA GLN A 43 14.06 -10.72 -13.01
C GLN A 43 14.15 -11.11 -14.50
N PRO A 44 13.22 -10.66 -15.36
CA PRO A 44 12.06 -9.85 -15.04
C PRO A 44 10.93 -10.66 -14.40
N ARG A 45 10.21 -10.05 -13.45
CA ARG A 45 8.94 -10.59 -12.91
C ARG A 45 7.77 -10.06 -13.73
N LEU A 46 7.08 -10.95 -14.44
CA LEU A 46 6.06 -10.58 -15.43
C LEU A 46 4.67 -11.12 -15.08
N PRO A 47 3.59 -10.34 -15.36
CA PRO A 47 2.22 -10.81 -15.21
C PRO A 47 1.92 -12.02 -16.08
N LEU A 48 1.19 -12.99 -15.53
CA LEU A 48 0.74 -14.18 -16.26
C LEU A 48 -0.13 -13.83 -17.48
N TRP A 49 -0.89 -12.73 -17.40
CA TRP A 49 -1.78 -12.27 -18.47
C TRP A 49 -1.13 -11.23 -19.39
N GLY A 50 0.18 -10.98 -19.22
CA GLY A 50 0.91 -9.96 -19.93
C GLY A 50 0.67 -8.55 -19.39
N ARG A 51 1.38 -7.58 -19.99
CA ARG A 51 1.25 -6.16 -19.67
C ARG A 51 -0.19 -5.67 -19.89
N TYR A 52 -0.62 -4.74 -19.05
CA TYR A 52 -1.96 -4.16 -19.13
C TYR A 52 -1.93 -2.63 -18.97
N ASP A 53 -2.99 -1.99 -19.45
CA ASP A 53 -3.35 -0.62 -19.14
C ASP A 53 -4.44 -0.67 -18.06
N ASP A 54 -4.18 -0.10 -16.88
CA ASP A 54 -5.12 -0.16 -15.76
C ASP A 54 -6.35 0.75 -15.90
N ARG A 55 -6.49 1.45 -17.03
CA ARG A 55 -7.73 2.12 -17.45
C ARG A 55 -8.68 1.19 -18.19
N ASP A 56 -8.27 -0.01 -18.59
CA ASP A 56 -9.13 -0.98 -19.24
C ASP A 56 -10.10 -1.64 -18.22
N PRO A 57 -11.41 -1.33 -18.28
CA PRO A 57 -12.37 -1.89 -17.33
C PRO A 57 -12.55 -3.40 -17.47
N VAL A 58 -12.25 -4.00 -18.63
CA VAL A 58 -12.36 -5.46 -18.83
C VAL A 58 -11.21 -6.17 -18.09
N ALA A 59 -9.98 -5.67 -18.25
CA ALA A 59 -8.83 -6.17 -17.50
C ALA A 59 -8.99 -5.95 -15.99
N VAL A 60 -9.51 -4.81 -15.56
CA VAL A 60 -9.82 -4.56 -14.14
C VAL A 60 -10.91 -5.50 -13.63
N GLN A 61 -11.99 -5.71 -14.38
CA GLN A 61 -13.07 -6.62 -13.99
C GLN A 61 -12.56 -8.03 -13.69
N ARG A 62 -11.74 -8.60 -14.59
CA ARG A 62 -11.14 -9.93 -14.41
C ARG A 62 -10.31 -10.03 -13.12
N ARG A 63 -9.58 -8.96 -12.78
CA ARG A 63 -8.76 -8.90 -11.55
C ARG A 63 -9.62 -8.79 -10.29
N ILE A 64 -10.72 -8.03 -10.34
CA ILE A 64 -11.68 -7.95 -9.23
C ILE A 64 -12.30 -9.33 -8.99
N GLU A 65 -12.77 -10.00 -10.03
CA GLU A 65 -13.39 -11.33 -9.94
C GLU A 65 -12.42 -12.36 -9.34
N LEU A 66 -11.13 -12.32 -9.74
CA LEU A 66 -10.09 -13.14 -9.15
C LEU A 66 -9.87 -12.81 -7.67
N CYS A 67 -9.72 -11.53 -7.32
CA CYS A 67 -9.53 -11.09 -5.94
C CYS A 67 -10.69 -11.56 -5.03
N GLN A 68 -11.92 -11.35 -5.49
CA GLN A 68 -13.13 -11.74 -4.78
C GLN A 68 -13.22 -13.27 -4.58
N ALA A 69 -12.84 -14.06 -5.58
CA ALA A 69 -12.84 -15.52 -5.49
C ALA A 69 -11.77 -16.07 -4.54
N HIS A 70 -10.74 -15.27 -4.21
CA HIS A 70 -9.60 -15.69 -3.40
C HIS A 70 -9.46 -14.90 -2.08
N GLY A 71 -10.56 -14.30 -1.60
CA GLY A 71 -10.64 -13.77 -0.23
C GLY A 71 -9.98 -12.42 -0.01
N VAL A 72 -9.71 -11.66 -1.09
CA VAL A 72 -9.46 -10.21 -1.01
C VAL A 72 -10.82 -9.52 -1.06
N ASP A 73 -11.11 -8.69 -0.06
CA ASP A 73 -12.44 -8.12 0.17
C ASP A 73 -12.59 -6.70 -0.41
N GLY A 74 -11.49 -6.07 -0.82
CA GLY A 74 -11.51 -4.71 -1.35
C GLY A 74 -10.13 -4.18 -1.70
N TRP A 75 -10.10 -3.04 -2.39
CA TRP A 75 -8.87 -2.40 -2.86
C TRP A 75 -8.68 -1.01 -2.24
N ILE A 76 -7.44 -0.66 -1.89
CA ILE A 76 -7.07 0.69 -1.45
C ILE A 76 -6.23 1.35 -2.54
N TYR A 77 -6.83 2.27 -3.29
CA TYR A 77 -6.14 2.98 -4.35
C TYR A 77 -5.23 4.08 -3.81
N GLY A 78 -4.00 4.12 -4.30
CA GLY A 78 -3.15 5.29 -4.15
C GLY A 78 -3.77 6.50 -4.86
N ALA A 79 -4.12 7.54 -4.12
CA ALA A 79 -4.61 8.80 -4.64
C ALA A 79 -3.46 9.81 -4.65
N PHE A 80 -3.14 10.33 -5.83
CA PHE A 80 -2.09 11.33 -6.02
C PHE A 80 -2.71 12.70 -6.23
N TRP A 81 -2.26 13.66 -5.42
CA TRP A 81 -2.76 15.02 -5.38
C TRP A 81 -1.61 16.00 -5.37
N CYS A 82 -1.67 16.99 -6.25
CA CYS A 82 -0.76 18.11 -6.29
C CYS A 82 -1.52 19.43 -6.44
N ARG A 83 -2.04 19.92 -5.30
CA ARG A 83 -2.61 21.27 -5.16
C ARG A 83 -3.60 21.65 -6.26
N GLY A 84 -4.70 20.92 -6.34
CA GLY A 84 -5.75 21.13 -7.34
C GLY A 84 -5.71 20.13 -8.50
N LYS A 85 -4.64 19.36 -8.63
CA LYS A 85 -4.45 18.40 -9.72
C LYS A 85 -4.39 16.96 -9.21
N ARG A 86 -5.18 16.09 -9.83
CA ARG A 86 -5.07 14.63 -9.66
C ARG A 86 -4.06 14.07 -10.63
N VAL A 87 -3.43 12.96 -10.25
CA VAL A 87 -2.52 12.19 -11.10
C VAL A 87 -2.88 10.71 -10.97
N PHE A 88 -2.80 9.97 -12.08
CA PHE A 88 -3.14 8.53 -12.18
C PHE A 88 -4.60 8.18 -11.86
N GLU A 89 -5.50 9.16 -11.74
CA GLU A 89 -6.89 8.94 -11.37
C GLU A 89 -7.64 8.04 -12.36
N GLN A 90 -7.18 7.96 -13.61
CA GLN A 90 -7.86 7.21 -14.67
C GLN A 90 -7.90 5.71 -14.39
N ALA A 91 -6.94 5.15 -13.65
CA ALA A 91 -6.98 3.75 -13.25
C ALA A 91 -8.21 3.45 -12.36
N LEU A 92 -8.56 4.39 -11.47
CA LEU A 92 -9.75 4.30 -10.63
C LEU A 92 -11.02 4.70 -11.40
N ASP A 93 -11.00 5.85 -12.09
CA ASP A 93 -12.17 6.45 -12.71
C ASP A 93 -12.66 5.67 -13.95
N LEU A 94 -11.73 5.25 -14.81
CA LEU A 94 -12.03 4.55 -16.07
C LEU A 94 -11.88 3.04 -15.94
N GLY A 95 -10.84 2.57 -15.25
CA GLY A 95 -10.59 1.15 -15.06
C GLY A 95 -11.55 0.53 -14.05
N PHE A 96 -11.36 0.84 -12.77
CA PHE A 96 -12.14 0.24 -11.69
C PHE A 96 -13.61 0.61 -11.74
N LEU A 97 -13.92 1.90 -11.64
CA LEU A 97 -15.30 2.39 -11.65
C LEU A 97 -15.94 2.27 -13.04
N GLY A 98 -15.17 2.14 -14.12
CA GLY A 98 -15.74 1.82 -15.44
C GLY A 98 -16.16 0.35 -15.59
N SER A 99 -15.71 -0.54 -14.71
CA SER A 99 -16.07 -1.95 -14.75
C SER A 99 -17.38 -2.26 -14.01
N ALA A 100 -18.12 -3.27 -14.47
CA ALA A 100 -19.37 -3.67 -13.82
C ALA A 100 -19.13 -4.22 -12.40
N ALA A 101 -18.00 -4.90 -12.17
CA ALA A 101 -17.63 -5.41 -10.85
C ALA A 101 -17.19 -4.27 -9.90
N GLY A 102 -16.42 -3.30 -10.38
CA GLY A 102 -15.92 -2.18 -9.58
C GLY A 102 -16.99 -1.19 -9.12
N GLN A 103 -18.19 -1.23 -9.69
CA GLN A 103 -19.35 -0.51 -9.14
C GLN A 103 -19.92 -1.12 -7.84
N ARG A 104 -19.53 -2.36 -7.50
CA ARG A 104 -19.99 -3.09 -6.31
C ARG A 104 -18.86 -3.49 -5.37
N TYR A 105 -17.68 -3.76 -5.91
CA TYR A 105 -16.53 -4.23 -5.15
C TYR A 105 -16.03 -3.12 -4.21
N PRO A 106 -15.76 -3.42 -2.92
CA PRO A 106 -15.35 -2.40 -1.96
C PRO A 106 -14.03 -1.73 -2.33
N PHE A 107 -13.96 -0.41 -2.20
CA PHE A 107 -12.71 0.32 -2.38
C PHE A 107 -12.54 1.48 -1.39
N GLY A 108 -11.30 1.81 -1.06
CA GLY A 108 -10.93 2.98 -0.28
C GLY A 108 -9.72 3.69 -0.90
N LEU A 109 -9.29 4.78 -0.27
CA LEU A 109 -8.20 5.61 -0.77
C LEU A 109 -7.06 5.79 0.24
N MET A 110 -5.85 5.84 -0.28
CA MET A 110 -4.64 6.21 0.44
C MET A 110 -4.00 7.42 -0.25
N TRP A 111 -3.83 8.54 0.45
CA TRP A 111 -3.06 9.65 -0.08
C TRP A 111 -1.58 9.26 -0.18
N ALA A 112 -1.10 9.13 -1.41
CA ALA A 112 0.32 8.99 -1.70
C ALA A 112 0.99 10.39 -1.62
N ASN A 113 1.05 10.95 -0.42
CA ASN A 113 1.55 12.30 -0.10
C ASN A 113 3.07 12.47 -0.28
N ARG A 114 3.72 11.49 -0.92
CA ARG A 114 5.11 11.51 -1.35
C ARG A 114 5.12 11.08 -2.81
N MET A 115 5.13 12.06 -3.70
CA MET A 115 5.13 11.80 -5.14
C MET A 115 6.37 11.01 -5.59
N PRO A 116 6.26 10.20 -6.66
CA PRO A 116 7.35 9.34 -7.12
C PRO A 116 8.62 10.13 -7.38
N ARG A 117 9.71 9.52 -6.93
CA ARG A 117 10.77 10.23 -6.23
C ARG A 117 11.91 10.71 -7.14
N ARG A 118 12.00 10.24 -8.39
CA ARG A 118 13.06 10.58 -9.36
C ARG A 118 12.61 10.40 -10.82
N VAL A 119 13.46 10.78 -11.78
CA VAL A 119 13.43 10.21 -13.13
C VAL A 119 13.91 8.75 -13.00
N LEU A 120 13.07 7.80 -13.40
CA LEU A 120 13.39 6.38 -13.46
C LEU A 120 13.96 6.00 -14.85
N PRO A 121 14.85 5.00 -14.97
CA PRO A 121 15.53 4.31 -13.88
C PRO A 121 16.46 5.27 -13.11
N VAL A 122 16.64 5.01 -11.83
CA VAL A 122 17.56 5.78 -10.99
C VAL A 122 19.00 5.47 -11.38
N ARG A 123 19.76 6.49 -11.82
CA ARG A 123 21.14 6.33 -12.34
C ARG A 123 22.26 6.79 -11.39
N ARG A 124 21.91 7.35 -10.24
CA ARG A 124 22.88 8.00 -9.34
C ARG A 124 22.62 7.67 -7.87
N THR A 125 23.68 7.30 -7.16
CA THR A 125 23.69 6.92 -5.74
C THR A 125 23.88 8.08 -4.78
N ASP A 126 24.25 9.27 -5.24
CA ASP A 126 24.55 10.43 -4.38
C ASP A 126 23.34 11.36 -4.18
N THR A 127 22.44 11.38 -5.15
CA THR A 127 21.18 12.13 -5.11
C THR A 127 20.30 11.68 -3.93
N PRO A 128 19.47 12.55 -3.30
CA PRO A 128 18.46 12.14 -2.32
C PRO A 128 17.34 11.32 -2.96
N VAL A 129 16.62 10.50 -2.19
CA VAL A 129 15.54 9.68 -2.79
C VAL A 129 14.47 10.59 -3.37
N ILE A 130 14.10 11.67 -2.68
CA ILE A 130 13.19 12.73 -3.11
C ILE A 130 13.97 14.04 -3.16
N GLU A 131 13.89 14.76 -4.29
CA GLU A 131 14.40 16.13 -4.40
C GLU A 131 13.43 17.13 -3.77
N ASP A 132 13.97 18.17 -3.14
CA ASP A 132 13.15 19.20 -2.47
C ASP A 132 12.23 19.97 -3.44
N ASP A 133 12.66 20.17 -4.68
CA ASP A 133 11.88 20.85 -5.73
C ASP A 133 10.72 20.00 -6.30
N ARG A 134 10.76 18.69 -6.06
CA ARG A 134 9.70 17.73 -6.43
C ARG A 134 8.70 17.50 -5.30
N LEU A 135 8.93 18.07 -4.13
CA LEU A 135 7.97 18.03 -3.04
C LEU A 135 6.79 18.93 -3.37
N VAL A 136 5.61 18.34 -3.44
CA VAL A 136 4.37 19.10 -3.51
C VAL A 136 3.92 19.38 -2.08
N ARG A 137 4.32 20.54 -1.58
CA ARG A 137 4.03 21.01 -0.22
C ARG A 137 2.52 21.18 -0.04
N SER A 138 1.97 20.58 1.01
CA SER A 138 0.58 20.78 1.42
C SER A 138 0.49 21.82 2.54
N ASP A 139 -0.71 22.35 2.73
CA ASP A 139 -1.12 23.11 3.91
C ASP A 139 -2.50 22.60 4.38
N VAL A 140 -3.07 23.24 5.40
CA VAL A 140 -4.39 22.88 5.95
C VAL A 140 -5.48 23.02 4.89
N ASP A 141 -5.49 24.12 4.14
CA ASP A 141 -6.52 24.40 3.15
C ASP A 141 -6.41 23.46 1.95
N ASP A 142 -5.20 23.13 1.52
CA ASP A 142 -4.95 22.15 0.45
C ASP A 142 -5.43 20.75 0.84
N PHE A 143 -5.16 20.31 2.08
CA PHE A 143 -5.66 19.03 2.57
C PHE A 143 -7.19 18.99 2.60
N VAL A 144 -7.83 20.07 3.06
CA VAL A 144 -9.29 20.20 3.06
C VAL A 144 -9.85 20.21 1.64
N ALA A 145 -9.21 20.92 0.71
CA ALA A 145 -9.59 20.94 -0.70
C ALA A 145 -9.52 19.54 -1.32
N PHE A 146 -8.46 18.79 -1.00
CA PHE A 146 -8.33 17.41 -1.44
C PHE A 146 -9.44 16.53 -0.88
N VAL A 147 -9.71 16.60 0.42
CA VAL A 147 -10.80 15.83 1.05
C VAL A 147 -12.16 16.19 0.46
N ARG A 148 -12.44 17.46 0.17
CA ARG A 148 -13.69 17.88 -0.50
C ARG A 148 -13.81 17.31 -1.90
N LEU A 149 -12.69 17.24 -2.64
CA LEU A 149 -12.67 16.59 -3.95
C LEU A 149 -12.95 15.09 -3.82
N LEU A 150 -12.33 14.39 -2.86
CA LEU A 150 -12.61 12.97 -2.63
C LEU A 150 -14.07 12.73 -2.20
N ALA A 151 -14.63 13.65 -1.40
CA ALA A 151 -16.03 13.62 -0.99
C ALA A 151 -16.98 13.70 -2.20
N ALA A 152 -16.74 14.67 -3.08
CA ALA A 152 -17.54 14.88 -4.27
C ALA A 152 -17.45 13.73 -5.27
N GLN A 153 -16.28 13.07 -5.39
CA GLN A 153 -16.06 12.04 -6.42
C GLN A 153 -16.34 10.60 -5.94
N TYR A 154 -16.04 10.30 -4.67
CA TYR A 154 -15.91 8.91 -4.21
C TYR A 154 -16.66 8.59 -2.92
N PHE A 155 -16.57 9.43 -1.88
CA PHE A 155 -17.06 9.04 -0.55
C PHE A 155 -18.57 8.81 -0.45
N HIS A 156 -19.34 9.37 -1.38
CA HIS A 156 -20.79 9.17 -1.46
C HIS A 156 -21.18 7.80 -2.07
N ARG A 157 -20.23 7.08 -2.69
CA ARG A 157 -20.51 5.82 -3.39
C ARG A 157 -20.86 4.70 -2.40
N ALA A 158 -21.82 3.86 -2.79
CA ALA A 158 -22.33 2.78 -1.93
C ALA A 158 -21.28 1.70 -1.62
N ASN A 159 -20.33 1.48 -2.54
CA ASN A 159 -19.21 0.55 -2.38
C ASN A 159 -17.95 1.21 -1.80
N TYR A 160 -18.01 2.47 -1.36
CA TYR A 160 -16.89 3.08 -0.66
C TYR A 160 -16.70 2.43 0.71
N LEU A 161 -15.45 2.08 1.04
CA LEU A 161 -15.08 1.38 2.25
C LEU A 161 -15.42 2.21 3.49
N ARG A 162 -16.19 1.61 4.40
CA ARG A 162 -16.48 2.18 5.72
C ARG A 162 -15.96 1.30 6.86
N VAL A 163 -15.49 1.93 7.92
CA VAL A 163 -15.05 1.30 9.18
C VAL A 163 -15.85 1.95 10.30
N ASP A 164 -16.63 1.16 11.05
CA ASP A 164 -17.54 1.67 12.09
C ASP A 164 -18.47 2.79 11.57
N GLY A 165 -19.00 2.62 10.36
CA GLY A 165 -19.84 3.62 9.68
C GLY A 165 -19.11 4.86 9.13
N ARG A 166 -17.81 5.02 9.43
CA ARG A 166 -16.96 6.15 8.99
C ARG A 166 -16.22 5.84 7.70
N LEU A 167 -15.93 6.87 6.90
CA LEU A 167 -15.26 6.76 5.60
C LEU A 167 -13.77 6.44 5.78
N TYR A 168 -13.32 5.30 5.27
CA TYR A 168 -11.90 4.95 5.34
C TYR A 168 -11.06 5.90 4.49
N PHE A 169 -9.98 6.45 5.05
CA PHE A 169 -8.95 7.16 4.32
C PHE A 169 -7.61 6.97 5.02
N SER A 170 -6.52 6.91 4.27
CA SER A 170 -5.18 6.74 4.85
C SER A 170 -4.17 7.71 4.27
N ILE A 171 -3.17 8.09 5.05
CA ILE A 171 -2.06 8.96 4.61
C ILE A 171 -0.80 8.11 4.60
N PHE A 172 -0.19 7.91 3.42
CA PHE A 172 0.95 7.02 3.20
C PHE A 172 2.16 7.35 4.08
N ASP A 173 2.69 8.57 4.00
CA ASP A 173 3.79 9.03 4.86
C ASP A 173 3.21 10.00 5.89
N SER A 174 2.60 9.43 6.93
CA SER A 174 2.00 10.21 8.02
C SER A 174 3.04 11.05 8.77
N THR A 175 4.27 10.55 8.88
CA THR A 175 5.41 11.29 9.46
C THR A 175 5.67 12.58 8.69
N PHE A 176 5.73 12.49 7.35
CA PHE A 176 5.94 13.66 6.49
C PHE A 176 4.80 14.67 6.63
N PHE A 177 3.54 14.20 6.63
CA PHE A 177 2.37 15.06 6.83
C PHE A 177 2.45 15.84 8.16
N VAL A 178 2.79 15.15 9.26
CA VAL A 178 2.93 15.78 10.58
C VAL A 178 4.07 16.78 10.64
N ARG A 179 5.21 16.45 10.04
CA ARG A 179 6.39 17.33 10.02
C ARG A 179 6.17 18.56 9.14
N GLU A 180 5.47 18.39 8.03
CA GLU A 180 5.18 19.48 7.09
C GLU A 180 4.20 20.51 7.69
N LEU A 181 3.09 20.05 8.27
CA LEU A 181 2.09 20.95 8.85
C LEU A 181 2.41 21.39 10.28
N GLY A 182 3.34 20.71 10.95
CA GLY A 182 3.47 20.76 12.39
C GLY A 182 2.27 20.15 13.12
N ARG A 183 2.38 20.02 14.44
CA ARG A 183 1.37 19.34 15.27
C ARG A 183 0.02 20.10 15.31
N ASP A 184 0.07 21.42 15.45
CA ASP A 184 -1.13 22.26 15.41
C ASP A 184 -1.79 22.27 14.03
N GLY A 185 -0.99 22.42 12.96
CA GLY A 185 -1.49 22.36 11.59
C GLY A 185 -2.10 21.00 11.24
N THR A 186 -1.49 19.90 11.71
CA THR A 186 -2.03 18.55 11.56
C THR A 186 -3.42 18.42 12.20
N ARG A 187 -3.55 18.84 13.48
CA ARG A 187 -4.84 18.83 14.18
C ARG A 187 -5.88 19.69 13.46
N ALA A 188 -5.49 20.89 13.02
CA ALA A 188 -6.35 21.79 12.29
C ALA A 188 -6.83 21.17 10.96
N ALA A 189 -5.91 20.59 10.18
CA ALA A 189 -6.21 19.92 8.91
C ALA A 189 -7.20 18.77 9.08
N ILE A 190 -6.96 17.86 10.02
CA ILE A 190 -7.85 16.72 10.28
C ILE A 190 -9.22 17.21 10.77
N SER A 191 -9.26 18.15 11.72
CA SER A 191 -10.52 18.71 12.24
C SER A 191 -11.34 19.42 11.15
N ALA A 192 -10.69 20.25 10.34
CA ALA A 192 -11.32 20.97 9.24
C ALA A 192 -11.81 20.04 8.13
N ALA A 193 -11.05 18.99 7.80
CA ALA A 193 -11.47 17.97 6.84
C ALA A 193 -12.74 17.24 7.30
N ARG A 194 -12.80 16.83 8.58
CA ARG A 194 -13.99 16.21 9.17
C ARG A 194 -15.19 17.18 9.19
N ALA A 195 -14.96 18.46 9.48
CA ALA A 195 -16.00 19.49 9.41
C ALA A 195 -16.55 19.65 7.98
N ALA A 196 -15.67 19.69 6.98
CA ALA A 196 -16.05 19.78 5.57
C ALA A 196 -16.93 18.60 5.10
N LEU A 197 -16.71 17.39 5.63
CA LEU A 197 -17.58 16.24 5.34
C LEU A 197 -18.96 16.37 6.00
N ARG A 198 -19.02 16.83 7.25
CA ARG A 198 -20.29 17.07 7.94
C ARG A 198 -21.16 18.11 7.23
N GLU A 199 -20.55 19.18 6.69
CA GLU A 199 -21.25 20.20 5.92
C GLU A 199 -21.99 19.65 4.70
N VAL A 200 -21.45 18.60 4.06
CA VAL A 200 -22.05 17.95 2.89
C VAL A 200 -22.87 16.69 3.28
N GLY A 201 -23.12 16.49 4.56
CA GLY A 201 -23.95 15.39 5.06
C GLY A 201 -23.31 13.99 4.95
N LEU A 202 -21.99 13.90 4.82
CA LEU A 202 -21.27 12.63 4.77
C LEU A 202 -20.83 12.17 6.17
N PRO A 203 -20.64 10.85 6.37
CA PRO A 203 -20.06 10.33 7.61
C PRO A 203 -18.65 10.88 7.89
N ASP A 204 -18.21 10.74 9.14
CA ASP A 204 -16.86 11.17 9.54
C ASP A 204 -15.75 10.30 8.90
N LEU A 205 -14.49 10.76 8.93
CA LEU A 205 -13.33 9.98 8.50
C LEU A 205 -12.93 8.93 9.55
N TYR A 206 -12.58 7.75 9.06
CA TYR A 206 -11.69 6.80 9.70
C TYR A 206 -10.30 6.97 9.09
N LEU A 207 -9.46 7.79 9.74
CA LEU A 207 -8.17 8.21 9.21
C LEU A 207 -7.03 7.33 9.74
N THR A 208 -6.40 6.58 8.85
CA THR A 208 -5.26 5.70 9.19
C THR A 208 -3.94 6.38 8.89
N ALA A 209 -3.05 6.47 9.89
CA ALA A 209 -1.66 6.86 9.71
C ALA A 209 -0.83 5.66 9.20
N ILE A 210 -0.18 5.81 8.06
CA ILE A 210 0.75 4.80 7.54
C ILE A 210 2.19 5.25 7.83
N GLU A 211 3.03 4.28 8.21
CA GLU A 211 4.46 4.46 8.49
C GLU A 211 4.79 5.63 9.45
N PRO A 212 4.11 5.75 10.60
CA PRO A 212 4.52 6.74 11.60
C PRO A 212 5.89 6.34 12.18
N ALA A 213 6.85 7.25 12.09
CA ALA A 213 8.18 7.08 12.64
C ALA A 213 8.14 7.01 14.18
N ASP A 214 9.23 6.57 14.79
CA ASP A 214 9.28 6.32 16.23
C ASP A 214 8.97 7.56 17.09
N ASP A 215 9.34 8.74 16.60
CA ASP A 215 9.10 10.04 17.21
C ASP A 215 7.68 10.59 16.99
N VAL A 216 6.90 9.98 16.09
CA VAL A 216 5.54 10.43 15.73
C VAL A 216 4.47 9.46 16.21
N ILE A 217 4.75 8.16 16.23
CA ILE A 217 3.75 7.12 16.51
C ILE A 217 3.02 7.33 17.85
N GLY A 218 3.70 7.81 18.89
CA GLY A 218 3.09 8.08 20.20
C GLY A 218 2.10 9.26 20.23
N GLU A 219 2.10 10.09 19.20
CA GLU A 219 1.30 11.32 19.14
C GLU A 219 0.08 11.20 18.24
N VAL A 220 0.00 10.17 17.38
CA VAL A 220 -1.01 10.09 16.30
C VAL A 220 -2.46 10.18 16.81
N ARG A 221 -2.76 9.57 17.97
CA ARG A 221 -4.08 9.69 18.62
C ARG A 221 -4.43 11.13 18.96
N ALA A 222 -3.48 11.86 19.58
CA ALA A 222 -3.68 13.25 19.96
C ALA A 222 -3.72 14.20 18.75
N LEU A 223 -3.13 13.79 17.62
CA LEU A 223 -3.20 14.52 16.36
C LEU A 223 -4.53 14.32 15.62
N GLY A 224 -5.30 13.29 15.97
CA GLY A 224 -6.65 13.04 15.44
C GLY A 224 -6.78 11.84 14.51
N PHE A 225 -5.74 11.01 14.37
CA PHE A 225 -5.82 9.74 13.65
C PHE A 225 -6.65 8.70 14.43
N ASP A 226 -7.20 7.73 13.69
CA ASP A 226 -8.08 6.67 14.22
C ASP A 226 -7.42 5.30 14.26
N ALA A 227 -6.37 5.09 13.46
CA ALA A 227 -5.64 3.83 13.38
C ALA A 227 -4.21 4.02 12.86
N VAL A 228 -3.40 2.98 13.00
CA VAL A 228 -2.07 2.88 12.41
C VAL A 228 -1.97 1.64 11.53
N SER A 229 -1.24 1.75 10.42
CA SER A 229 -0.83 0.63 9.57
C SER A 229 0.55 0.92 8.97
N HIS A 230 1.03 0.03 8.10
CA HIS A 230 2.21 0.22 7.27
C HIS A 230 1.87 -0.13 5.82
N TYR A 231 2.62 0.39 4.86
CA TYR A 231 2.52 -0.05 3.48
C TYR A 231 3.38 -1.31 3.30
N VAL A 232 4.68 -1.14 3.04
CA VAL A 232 5.65 -2.24 2.94
C VAL A 232 6.58 -2.23 4.15
N LEU A 233 6.22 -3.02 5.16
CA LEU A 233 7.01 -3.15 6.40
C LEU A 233 8.14 -4.21 6.30
N LEU A 234 8.12 -5.08 5.30
CA LEU A 234 8.95 -6.30 5.25
C LEU A 234 10.47 -6.07 5.33
N PRO A 235 11.11 -5.39 4.35
CA PRO A 235 12.56 -5.25 4.35
C PRO A 235 13.07 -4.42 5.53
N ASP A 236 14.27 -4.71 6.00
CA ASP A 236 15.06 -3.78 6.81
C ASP A 236 15.83 -2.83 5.90
N TRP A 237 15.34 -1.59 5.79
CA TRP A 237 15.88 -0.56 4.92
C TRP A 237 17.33 -0.18 5.19
N LYS A 238 17.85 -0.49 6.38
CA LYS A 238 19.26 -0.23 6.77
C LYS A 238 20.05 -1.53 6.95
N GLY A 239 19.45 -2.67 6.63
CA GLY A 239 20.05 -3.98 6.80
C GLY A 239 20.89 -4.42 5.61
N GLU A 240 21.20 -5.72 5.60
CA GLU A 240 21.93 -6.38 4.53
C GLU A 240 21.21 -6.30 3.19
N PHE A 241 21.98 -6.42 2.11
CA PHE A 241 21.45 -6.37 0.74
C PHE A 241 20.45 -7.49 0.45
N LEU A 242 20.79 -8.74 0.78
CA LEU A 242 19.88 -9.89 0.68
C LEU A 242 19.27 -10.17 2.04
N GLN A 243 17.96 -10.34 2.08
CA GLN A 243 17.23 -10.60 3.31
C GLN A 243 16.26 -11.77 3.09
N ASP A 244 16.25 -12.77 3.98
CA ASP A 244 15.32 -13.91 3.87
C ASP A 244 13.90 -13.49 4.25
N TYR A 245 12.94 -13.91 3.43
CA TYR A 245 11.52 -13.59 3.60
C TYR A 245 10.95 -14.02 4.96
N ASP A 246 11.18 -15.28 5.37
CA ASP A 246 10.57 -15.83 6.60
C ASP A 246 11.16 -15.15 7.84
N GLU A 247 12.48 -14.91 7.84
CA GLU A 247 13.15 -14.19 8.92
C GLU A 247 12.59 -12.77 9.07
N ARG A 248 12.51 -12.02 7.96
CA ARG A 248 11.96 -10.65 7.98
C ARG A 248 10.51 -10.65 8.43
N MET A 249 9.68 -11.53 7.88
CA MET A 249 8.26 -11.57 8.23
C MET A 249 8.04 -11.95 9.70
N ALA A 250 8.83 -12.86 10.26
CA ALA A 250 8.79 -13.19 11.68
C ALA A 250 9.12 -11.98 12.57
N ILE A 251 10.17 -11.23 12.22
CA ILE A 251 10.55 -10.01 12.94
C ILE A 251 9.42 -8.97 12.87
N ARG A 252 8.88 -8.70 11.68
CA ARG A 252 7.82 -7.70 11.51
C ARG A 252 6.56 -8.07 12.27
N ALA A 253 6.17 -9.33 12.24
CA ALA A 253 4.99 -9.76 12.96
C ALA A 253 5.15 -9.66 14.49
N ALA A 254 6.35 -9.86 15.02
CA ALA A 254 6.66 -9.63 16.42
C ALA A 254 6.60 -8.15 16.83
N GLN A 255 6.70 -7.21 15.88
CA GLN A 255 6.62 -5.77 16.13
C GLN A 255 5.19 -5.23 16.22
N TRP A 256 4.19 -5.91 15.64
CA TRP A 256 2.81 -5.43 15.59
C TRP A 256 2.19 -5.09 16.95
N PRO A 257 2.34 -5.92 18.01
CA PRO A 257 1.83 -5.55 19.34
C PRO A 257 2.45 -4.25 19.87
N GLY A 258 3.76 -4.06 19.65
CA GLY A 258 4.47 -2.84 20.07
C GLY A 258 4.00 -1.60 19.31
N PHE A 259 3.63 -1.71 18.03
CA PHE A 259 3.02 -0.59 17.32
C PHE A 259 1.65 -0.22 17.89
N ALA A 260 0.81 -1.22 18.18
CA ALA A 260 -0.51 -1.01 18.75
C ALA A 260 -0.45 -0.35 20.14
N GLU A 261 0.47 -0.82 21.00
CA GLU A 261 0.72 -0.22 22.31
C GLU A 261 1.19 1.24 22.18
N ARG A 262 2.21 1.49 21.35
CA ARG A 262 2.84 2.80 21.22
C ARG A 262 1.92 3.84 20.58
N CYS A 263 1.13 3.47 19.58
CA CYS A 263 0.19 4.41 18.97
C CYS A 263 -1.06 4.62 19.84
N GLY A 264 -1.33 3.67 20.73
CA GLY A 264 -2.50 3.64 21.57
C GLY A 264 -3.80 3.59 20.78
N LEU A 265 -3.80 3.24 19.49
CA LEU A 265 -4.95 3.10 18.58
C LEU A 265 -4.99 1.67 18.03
N PRO A 266 -6.09 1.24 17.37
CA PRO A 266 -6.07 0.02 16.58
C PRO A 266 -4.90 0.01 15.58
N TYR A 267 -4.11 -1.06 15.61
CA TYR A 267 -3.09 -1.34 14.59
C TYR A 267 -3.60 -2.40 13.62
N HIS A 268 -3.62 -2.06 12.32
CA HIS A 268 -3.97 -2.99 11.25
C HIS A 268 -2.69 -3.53 10.62
N PRO A 269 -2.43 -4.84 10.65
CA PRO A 269 -1.22 -5.39 10.08
C PRO A 269 -1.23 -5.29 8.56
N SER A 270 -0.05 -5.03 7.98
CA SER A 270 0.20 -5.14 6.55
C SER A 270 1.23 -6.24 6.30
N VAL A 271 0.94 -7.11 5.34
CA VAL A 271 1.84 -8.16 4.86
C VAL A 271 2.10 -7.99 3.37
N THR A 272 3.18 -8.57 2.87
CA THR A 272 3.57 -8.44 1.47
C THR A 272 4.17 -9.74 0.94
N PRO A 273 3.95 -10.10 -0.34
CA PRO A 273 4.56 -11.27 -0.97
C PRO A 273 6.09 -11.22 -1.06
N GLY A 274 6.70 -10.05 -1.07
CA GLY A 274 8.16 -9.90 -1.25
C GLY A 274 8.58 -8.43 -1.32
N TRP A 275 9.81 -8.18 -1.75
CA TRP A 275 10.30 -6.84 -2.04
C TRP A 275 11.54 -6.87 -2.94
N ASP A 276 11.46 -6.21 -4.10
CA ASP A 276 12.58 -6.00 -5.02
C ASP A 276 12.32 -4.80 -5.94
N ALA A 277 12.87 -3.64 -5.58
CA ALA A 277 12.78 -2.41 -6.38
C ALA A 277 13.88 -2.30 -7.46
N SER A 278 14.66 -3.35 -7.70
CA SER A 278 15.75 -3.30 -8.66
C SER A 278 15.34 -2.90 -10.08
N PRO A 279 14.12 -3.20 -10.63
CA PRO A 279 13.70 -2.70 -11.94
C PRO A 279 13.70 -1.17 -12.04
N ARG A 280 13.50 -0.45 -10.93
CA ARG A 280 13.53 1.02 -10.88
C ARG A 280 14.95 1.60 -10.88
N ALA A 281 15.98 0.78 -10.82
CA ALA A 281 17.37 1.21 -10.74
C ALA A 281 18.13 0.92 -12.05
N ALA A 282 19.15 1.74 -12.35
CA ALA A 282 20.11 1.43 -13.40
C ALA A 282 21.04 0.27 -12.99
N GLU A 283 21.70 -0.36 -13.96
CA GLU A 283 22.63 -1.47 -13.69
C GLU A 283 23.86 -1.01 -12.88
N PHE A 284 24.44 -1.89 -12.06
CA PHE A 284 25.57 -1.52 -11.20
C PHE A 284 26.74 -0.93 -12.01
N ALA A 285 27.11 -1.58 -13.13
CA ALA A 285 28.21 -1.13 -13.98
C ALA A 285 28.01 0.29 -14.55
N GLU A 286 26.76 0.77 -14.65
CA GLU A 286 26.45 2.12 -15.12
C GLU A 286 26.58 3.18 -14.04
N VAL A 287 26.52 2.79 -12.76
CA VAL A 287 26.44 3.71 -11.63
C VAL A 287 27.74 3.74 -10.85
N GLU A 288 28.23 2.59 -10.37
CA GLU A 288 29.48 2.46 -9.61
C GLU A 288 30.06 1.04 -9.72
N ARG A 289 31.38 0.89 -9.49
CA ARG A 289 32.00 -0.47 -9.42
C ARG A 289 31.52 -1.28 -8.21
N THR A 290 30.92 -0.63 -7.22
CA THR A 290 30.43 -1.22 -5.97
C THR A 290 28.90 -1.25 -5.94
N ARG A 291 28.33 -2.31 -5.36
CA ARG A 291 26.87 -2.49 -5.23
C ARG A 291 26.28 -1.42 -4.30
N PRO A 292 25.30 -0.60 -4.74
CA PRO A 292 24.66 0.39 -3.88
C PRO A 292 23.82 -0.24 -2.76
N THR A 293 23.84 0.37 -1.58
CA THR A 293 23.16 -0.10 -0.35
C THR A 293 21.87 0.66 -0.04
N LYS A 294 21.24 1.28 -1.04
CA LYS A 294 20.00 2.07 -0.88
C LYS A 294 18.98 1.83 -1.98
N TYR A 295 17.74 2.26 -1.74
CA TYR A 295 16.69 2.26 -2.76
C TYR A 295 17.12 2.98 -4.05
N PRO A 296 16.80 2.46 -5.25
CA PRO A 296 16.03 1.22 -5.49
C PRO A 296 16.88 -0.06 -5.58
N TRP A 297 18.21 0.04 -5.45
CA TRP A 297 19.09 -1.13 -5.58
C TRP A 297 19.00 -2.09 -4.40
N SER A 298 18.74 -1.59 -3.20
CA SER A 298 18.80 -2.35 -1.94
C SER A 298 17.73 -1.86 -0.96
N PRO A 299 17.23 -2.74 -0.08
CA PRO A 299 17.49 -4.19 -0.04
C PRO A 299 16.65 -4.97 -1.07
N VAL A 300 16.99 -6.24 -1.26
CA VAL A 300 16.20 -7.25 -1.99
C VAL A 300 15.84 -8.37 -1.02
N VAL A 301 14.55 -8.67 -0.91
CA VAL A 301 14.07 -9.82 -0.13
C VAL A 301 14.07 -11.04 -1.04
N VAL A 302 14.68 -12.13 -0.56
CA VAL A 302 14.81 -13.40 -1.25
C VAL A 302 14.14 -14.53 -0.48
N GLY A 303 13.92 -15.65 -1.16
CA GLY A 303 13.27 -16.82 -0.57
C GLY A 303 11.76 -16.64 -0.43
N GLU A 304 11.17 -15.63 -1.05
CA GLU A 304 9.73 -15.49 -1.15
C GLU A 304 9.10 -16.67 -1.90
N HIS A 305 7.97 -17.16 -1.39
CA HIS A 305 7.21 -18.28 -1.95
C HIS A 305 5.75 -18.21 -1.48
N PRO A 306 4.76 -18.61 -2.29
CA PRO A 306 3.34 -18.61 -1.89
C PRO A 306 3.07 -19.25 -0.53
N ALA A 307 3.70 -20.38 -0.21
CA ALA A 307 3.54 -21.06 1.08
C ALA A 307 4.00 -20.22 2.29
N ARG A 308 5.06 -19.43 2.13
CA ARG A 308 5.58 -18.53 3.17
C ARG A 308 4.68 -17.31 3.33
N PHE A 309 4.23 -16.74 2.22
CA PHE A 309 3.25 -15.66 2.22
C PHE A 309 1.90 -16.09 2.81
N ARG A 310 1.44 -17.32 2.56
CA ARG A 310 0.26 -17.90 3.22
C ARG A 310 0.38 -17.84 4.74
N ALA A 311 1.52 -18.27 5.28
CA ALA A 311 1.78 -18.24 6.72
C ALA A 311 1.82 -16.80 7.28
N ALA A 312 2.33 -15.84 6.48
CA ALA A 312 2.30 -14.43 6.80
C ALA A 312 0.87 -13.89 6.92
N VAL A 313 0.03 -14.18 5.92
CA VAL A 313 -1.41 -13.83 5.92
C VAL A 313 -2.11 -14.44 7.14
N ALA A 314 -1.91 -15.74 7.40
CA ALA A 314 -2.50 -16.40 8.56
C ALA A 314 -2.09 -15.75 9.89
N ARG A 315 -0.85 -15.29 10.01
CA ARG A 315 -0.39 -14.57 11.20
C ARG A 315 -1.04 -13.19 11.34
N ALA A 316 -1.18 -12.45 10.24
CA ALA A 316 -1.86 -11.15 10.25
C ALA A 316 -3.35 -11.28 10.61
N ILE A 317 -4.02 -12.30 10.07
CA ILE A 317 -5.40 -12.66 10.36
C ILE A 317 -5.58 -12.97 11.86
N ARG A 318 -4.73 -13.81 12.45
CA ARG A 318 -4.74 -14.10 13.90
C ARG A 318 -4.51 -12.84 14.75
N PHE A 319 -3.55 -12.01 14.37
CA PHE A 319 -3.25 -10.77 15.10
C PHE A 319 -4.44 -9.80 15.07
N ALA A 320 -5.06 -9.62 13.90
CA ALA A 320 -6.23 -8.76 13.74
C ALA A 320 -7.44 -9.32 14.50
N ALA A 321 -7.67 -10.64 14.44
CA ALA A 321 -8.73 -11.34 15.17
C ALA A 321 -8.61 -11.16 16.70
N ALA A 322 -7.39 -11.18 17.23
CA ALA A 322 -7.09 -10.94 18.65
C ALA A 322 -7.26 -9.46 19.09
N GLY A 323 -7.76 -8.59 18.21
CA GLY A 323 -8.13 -7.21 18.53
C GLY A 323 -7.02 -6.18 18.32
N GLY A 324 -5.93 -6.51 17.61
CA GLY A 324 -4.92 -5.54 17.16
C GLY A 324 -4.42 -4.55 18.22
N GLN A 325 -4.18 -5.06 19.44
CA GLN A 325 -4.53 -4.43 20.73
C GLN A 325 -4.15 -2.96 20.98
N ALA A 326 -5.20 -2.13 21.11
CA ALA A 326 -5.33 -1.08 22.12
C ALA A 326 -6.82 -0.89 22.52
N GLY A 327 -7.33 -1.79 23.38
CA GLY A 327 -8.47 -1.55 24.28
C GLY A 327 -9.87 -1.20 23.72
N GLN A 328 -10.06 -1.10 22.40
CA GLN A 328 -11.38 -0.84 21.80
C GLN A 328 -11.71 -1.87 20.72
N PRO A 329 -12.85 -2.57 20.83
CA PRO A 329 -13.41 -3.32 19.71
C PRO A 329 -13.63 -2.34 18.54
N CYS A 330 -12.98 -2.59 17.41
CA CYS A 330 -13.34 -1.99 16.13
C CYS A 330 -14.16 -3.04 15.38
N ASP A 331 -15.36 -2.71 14.92
CA ASP A 331 -16.25 -3.65 14.24
C ASP A 331 -15.64 -4.14 12.92
N ALA A 332 -14.62 -3.42 12.42
CA ALA A 332 -13.86 -3.78 11.24
C ALA A 332 -12.36 -3.97 11.52
N GLN A 333 -12.00 -5.21 11.89
CA GLN A 333 -10.63 -5.71 11.81
C GLN A 333 -10.16 -5.71 10.35
N LEU A 334 -9.10 -4.96 10.03
CA LEU A 334 -8.52 -4.89 8.69
C LEU A 334 -7.15 -5.58 8.67
N VAL A 335 -6.89 -6.29 7.58
CA VAL A 335 -5.56 -6.78 7.22
C VAL A 335 -5.23 -6.21 5.86
N PHE A 336 -4.07 -5.58 5.72
CA PHE A 336 -3.62 -5.02 4.46
C PHE A 336 -2.63 -5.96 3.77
N ILE A 337 -2.68 -5.95 2.44
CA ILE A 337 -1.66 -6.55 1.59
C ILE A 337 -1.02 -5.46 0.74
N ALA A 338 0.28 -5.28 0.90
CA ALA A 338 1.10 -4.47 0.02
C ALA A 338 1.81 -5.41 -0.98
N SER A 339 1.38 -5.50 -2.23
CA SER A 339 0.26 -4.80 -2.87
C SER A 339 -0.43 -5.72 -3.86
N LEU A 340 -1.48 -5.24 -4.52
CA LEU A 340 -2.06 -5.93 -5.66
C LEU A 340 -1.04 -6.02 -6.81
N ASN A 341 -0.35 -4.92 -7.13
CA ASN A 341 0.24 -4.72 -8.46
C ASN A 341 1.50 -3.81 -8.53
N GLU A 342 2.32 -3.70 -7.48
CA GLU A 342 3.60 -2.96 -7.54
C GLU A 342 4.72 -3.79 -8.18
N TRP A 343 4.55 -4.12 -9.47
CA TRP A 343 5.50 -4.94 -10.24
C TRP A 343 6.93 -4.39 -10.25
N SER A 344 7.08 -3.07 -10.38
CA SER A 344 8.37 -2.38 -10.36
C SER A 344 9.09 -2.39 -9.01
N GLU A 345 8.39 -2.76 -7.94
CA GLU A 345 8.95 -2.96 -6.60
C GLU A 345 8.90 -4.42 -6.14
N GLY A 346 8.49 -5.34 -7.02
CA GLY A 346 8.52 -6.77 -6.77
C GLY A 346 7.57 -7.26 -5.67
N HIS A 347 6.61 -6.43 -5.24
CA HIS A 347 5.58 -6.80 -4.25
C HIS A 347 4.18 -6.72 -4.86
N TYR A 348 3.65 -7.85 -5.33
CA TYR A 348 2.39 -7.92 -6.04
C TYR A 348 1.65 -9.23 -5.72
N LEU A 349 0.32 -9.18 -5.74
CA LEU A 349 -0.57 -10.35 -5.61
C LEU A 349 -1.06 -10.88 -6.96
N GLU A 350 -1.05 -10.02 -7.98
CA GLU A 350 -1.51 -10.39 -9.30
C GLU A 350 -0.78 -11.62 -9.83
N PRO A 351 -1.46 -12.46 -10.63
CA PRO A 351 -0.84 -13.67 -11.18
C PRO A 351 0.42 -13.37 -11.97
N ASP A 352 1.48 -14.14 -11.71
CA ASP A 352 2.77 -14.00 -12.39
C ASP A 352 3.18 -15.27 -13.14
N THR A 353 4.26 -15.16 -13.89
CA THR A 353 4.83 -16.26 -14.67
C THR A 353 5.62 -17.28 -13.84
N ARG A 354 5.90 -16.99 -12.56
CA ARG A 354 6.71 -17.85 -11.66
C ARG A 354 5.84 -18.82 -10.85
N PHE A 355 4.75 -18.30 -10.29
CA PHE A 355 3.85 -19.00 -9.38
C PHE A 355 2.41 -19.05 -9.89
N GLY A 356 2.10 -18.47 -11.04
CA GLY A 356 0.74 -18.48 -11.58
C GLY A 356 -0.21 -17.77 -10.63
N LEU A 357 -1.19 -18.50 -10.10
CA LEU A 357 -2.15 -18.00 -9.11
C LEU A 357 -1.66 -18.11 -7.65
N GLY A 358 -0.44 -18.61 -7.41
CA GLY A 358 0.02 -18.98 -6.07
C GLY A 358 -0.10 -17.85 -5.03
N TRP A 359 0.20 -16.61 -5.40
CA TRP A 359 0.11 -15.47 -4.47
C TRP A 359 -1.32 -15.18 -4.00
N ILE A 360 -2.28 -15.16 -4.93
CA ILE A 360 -3.69 -14.91 -4.58
C ILE A 360 -4.30 -16.12 -3.86
N GLU A 361 -3.92 -17.34 -4.24
CA GLU A 361 -4.32 -18.57 -3.52
C GLU A 361 -3.82 -18.59 -2.08
N ALA A 362 -2.60 -18.11 -1.84
CA ALA A 362 -2.03 -17.97 -0.52
C ALA A 362 -2.83 -17.01 0.39
N VAL A 363 -3.52 -16.01 -0.18
CA VAL A 363 -4.44 -15.14 0.58
C VAL A 363 -5.64 -15.94 1.08
N ARG A 364 -6.32 -16.66 0.19
CA ARG A 364 -7.47 -17.51 0.52
C ARG A 364 -7.08 -18.53 1.60
N ASP A 365 -6.01 -19.27 1.36
CA ASP A 365 -5.60 -20.37 2.24
C ASP A 365 -5.09 -19.83 3.59
N GLY A 366 -4.37 -18.72 3.59
CA GLY A 366 -3.86 -18.08 4.80
C GLY A 366 -4.99 -17.52 5.66
N ARG A 367 -6.04 -17.01 5.03
CA ARG A 367 -7.27 -16.59 5.72
C ARG A 367 -7.94 -17.77 6.44
N VAL A 368 -8.18 -18.87 5.72
CA VAL A 368 -8.77 -20.10 6.31
C VAL A 368 -7.91 -20.61 7.47
N GLU A 369 -6.59 -20.67 7.29
CA GLU A 369 -5.66 -21.12 8.32
C GLU A 369 -5.66 -20.21 9.56
N GLY A 370 -5.69 -18.89 9.35
CA GLY A 370 -5.69 -17.91 10.44
C GLY A 370 -7.00 -17.88 11.23
N GLU A 371 -8.14 -18.15 10.58
CA GLU A 371 -9.46 -18.23 11.22
C GLU A 371 -9.68 -19.56 11.97
N SER A 372 -9.04 -20.66 11.53
CA SER A 372 -9.27 -22.01 12.09
C SER A 372 -8.57 -22.28 13.43
N SER A 373 -7.52 -21.55 13.78
CA SER A 373 -6.73 -21.83 15.00
C SER A 373 -7.41 -21.44 16.32
N ASP A 374 -8.56 -20.74 16.29
CA ASP A 374 -9.33 -20.38 17.49
C ASP A 374 -10.29 -21.48 17.96
N THR A 375 -10.67 -22.43 17.10
CA THR A 375 -11.68 -23.45 17.45
C THR A 375 -11.12 -24.63 18.26
N SER A 376 -9.81 -24.87 18.23
CA SER A 376 -9.18 -25.97 18.98
C SER A 376 -8.87 -25.64 20.45
N ALA A 377 -8.92 -24.37 20.85
CA ALA A 377 -8.63 -23.96 22.23
C ALA A 377 -9.86 -23.99 23.15
N GLN A 378 -11.08 -24.09 22.61
CA GLN A 378 -12.33 -24.10 23.39
C GLN A 378 -12.88 -25.50 23.72
N ASN A 379 -12.31 -26.58 23.16
CA ASN A 379 -12.81 -27.96 23.36
C ASN A 379 -12.03 -28.79 24.40
N ASN A 380 -11.19 -28.16 25.24
CA ASN A 380 -10.42 -28.85 26.30
C ASN A 380 -10.76 -28.35 27.72
N VAL A 381 -11.99 -27.90 27.94
CA VAL A 381 -12.54 -27.65 29.28
C VAL A 381 -13.98 -28.18 29.33
N GLU A 382 -14.11 -29.50 29.48
CA GLU A 382 -15.29 -30.14 30.09
C GLU A 382 -14.83 -31.18 31.11
#